data_AF-J9EDK4-F1
#
_entry.id   AF-J9EDK4-F1
#
_cell.length_a   1.000
_cell.length_b   1.000
_cell.length_c   1.000
_cell.angle_alpha   90.00
_cell.angle_beta   90.00
_cell.angle_gamma   90.00
#
_symmetry.space_group_name_H-M   'P 1'
#
loop_
_entity.id
_entity.type
_entity.pdbx_description
1 polymer ?
#
loop_
_entity_poly.entity_id
_entity_poly.type
_entity_poly.pdbx_seq_one_letter_code
_entity_poly.pdbx_strand_id
1 'polypeptide(L)'
;MKNDKCGKCGGDGSTCKTVEGYFDERNLSPGYHNIIRLPIGATSILIEELHSTTNSLAIKNTTGYYYLNGNYQIQLTDKDLEIGGTLFEYDTRKNLDHPFEKLTAKGPTTEELIIALLFNEE
;
A
#
# COMPACT_ATOMS: atom_id res chain seq x y z
N MET A 1 10.94 10.91 -22.58
CA MET A 1 9.51 10.54 -22.45
C MET A 1 9.31 9.89 -21.08
N LYS A 2 8.20 10.16 -20.39
CA LYS A 2 7.87 9.62 -19.06
C LYS A 2 6.82 8.51 -19.23
N ASN A 3 6.77 7.57 -18.29
CA ASN A 3 5.66 6.61 -18.22
C ASN A 3 4.36 7.32 -17.83
N ASP A 4 3.25 6.90 -18.44
CA ASP A 4 1.91 7.28 -18.01
C ASP A 4 1.47 6.50 -16.75
N LYS A 5 0.25 6.79 -16.28
CA LYS A 5 -0.34 6.10 -15.11
C LYS A 5 -0.53 4.59 -15.30
N CYS A 6 -0.49 4.11 -16.54
CA CYS A 6 -0.60 2.69 -16.89
C CYS A 6 0.77 2.02 -17.04
N GLY A 7 1.86 2.74 -16.75
CA GLY A 7 3.23 2.23 -16.85
C GLY A 7 3.77 2.18 -18.28
N LYS A 8 3.09 2.79 -19.26
CA LYS A 8 3.52 2.82 -20.66
C LYS A 8 4.31 4.09 -20.96
N CYS A 9 5.52 3.94 -21.52
CA CYS A 9 6.35 5.07 -21.92
C CYS A 9 5.67 5.88 -23.04
N GLY A 10 5.39 7.17 -22.77
CA GLY A 10 4.68 8.04 -23.70
C GLY A 10 3.23 7.62 -23.99
N GLY A 11 2.63 6.80 -23.12
CA GLY A 11 1.21 6.50 -23.20
C GLY A 11 0.34 7.69 -22.81
N ASP A 12 -0.96 7.56 -23.05
CA ASP A 12 -1.99 8.56 -22.77
C ASP A 12 -2.88 8.18 -21.56
N GLY A 13 -2.55 7.07 -20.87
CA GLY A 13 -3.30 6.58 -19.72
C GLY A 13 -4.60 5.84 -20.06
N SER A 14 -4.85 5.50 -21.33
CA SER A 14 -6.07 4.81 -21.78
C SER A 14 -6.03 3.29 -21.70
N THR A 15 -4.85 2.69 -21.50
CA THR A 15 -4.65 1.23 -21.57
C THR A 15 -4.93 0.50 -20.26
N CYS A 16 -5.33 1.22 -19.21
CA CYS A 16 -5.64 0.67 -17.90
C CYS A 16 -6.83 1.39 -17.28
N LYS A 17 -7.39 0.81 -16.21
CA LYS A 17 -8.46 1.42 -15.42
C LYS A 17 -7.89 1.94 -14.12
N THR A 18 -8.23 3.18 -13.77
CA THR A 18 -7.93 3.76 -12.47
C THR A 18 -8.98 3.29 -11.47
N VAL A 19 -8.54 2.86 -10.28
CA VAL A 19 -9.39 2.48 -9.16
C VAL A 19 -9.01 3.37 -7.98
N GLU A 20 -9.99 4.05 -7.41
CA GLU A 20 -9.85 4.99 -6.29
C GLU A 20 -10.99 4.71 -5.30
N GLY A 21 -10.73 4.94 -4.02
CA GLY A 21 -11.70 4.71 -2.95
C GLY A 21 -11.12 4.98 -1.57
N TYR A 22 -11.99 4.92 -0.56
CA TYR A 22 -11.64 5.12 0.84
C TYR A 22 -12.00 3.87 1.64
N PHE A 23 -11.26 3.65 2.73
CA PHE A 23 -11.57 2.64 3.73
C PHE A 23 -11.83 3.36 5.05
N ASP A 24 -13.10 3.36 5.49
CA ASP A 24 -13.59 4.15 6.63
C ASP A 24 -14.49 3.33 7.58
N GLU A 25 -14.29 2.00 7.60
CA GLU A 25 -15.04 1.09 8.48
C GLU A 25 -14.79 1.41 9.96
N ARG A 26 -15.86 1.53 10.75
CA ARG A 26 -15.81 2.01 12.14
C ARG A 26 -15.95 0.91 13.18
N ASN A 27 -16.45 -0.25 12.80
CA ASN A 27 -16.72 -1.36 13.72
C ASN A 27 -15.72 -2.51 13.53
N LEU A 28 -14.44 -2.19 13.44
CA LEU A 28 -13.38 -3.19 13.32
C LEU A 28 -13.00 -3.72 14.70
N SER A 29 -12.86 -5.04 14.82
CA SER A 29 -12.18 -5.64 15.96
C SER A 29 -10.67 -5.47 15.84
N PRO A 30 -9.90 -5.44 16.94
CA PRO A 30 -8.44 -5.42 16.87
C PRO A 30 -7.87 -6.53 15.98
N GLY A 31 -6.89 -6.21 15.15
CA GLY A 31 -6.22 -7.17 14.26
C GLY A 31 -6.17 -6.74 12.79
N TYR A 32 -5.83 -7.69 11.93
CA TYR A 32 -5.61 -7.44 10.50
C TYR A 32 -6.90 -7.54 9.68
N HIS A 33 -7.19 -6.49 8.91
CA HIS A 33 -8.32 -6.42 7.99
C HIS A 33 -7.84 -6.18 6.57
N ASN A 34 -8.31 -6.95 5.60
CA ASN A 34 -7.94 -6.74 4.20
C ASN A 34 -8.69 -5.51 3.66
N ILE A 35 -7.97 -4.55 3.10
CA ILE A 35 -8.54 -3.34 2.48
C ILE A 35 -8.79 -3.58 0.99
N ILE A 36 -7.74 -3.98 0.26
CA ILE A 36 -7.81 -4.14 -1.20
C ILE A 36 -6.85 -5.21 -1.69
N ARG A 37 -7.25 -5.92 -2.76
CA ARG A 37 -6.40 -6.84 -3.52
C ARG A 37 -5.87 -6.13 -4.76
N LEU A 38 -4.56 -6.05 -4.88
CA LEU A 38 -3.85 -5.51 -6.04
C LEU A 38 -3.57 -6.65 -7.02
N PRO A 39 -4.13 -6.61 -8.24
CA PRO A 39 -3.86 -7.65 -9.25
C PRO A 39 -2.42 -7.55 -9.78
N ILE A 40 -1.97 -8.60 -10.47
CA ILE A 40 -0.73 -8.58 -11.25
C ILE A 40 -0.81 -7.43 -12.27
N GLY A 41 0.28 -6.67 -12.39
CA GLY A 41 0.38 -5.52 -13.29
C GLY A 41 -0.20 -4.23 -12.73
N ALA A 42 -0.66 -4.21 -11.47
CA ALA A 42 -1.10 -2.99 -10.80
C ALA A 42 0.07 -2.01 -10.71
N THR A 43 -0.15 -0.77 -11.13
CA THR A 43 0.86 0.30 -11.20
C THR A 43 0.28 1.60 -10.67
N SER A 44 1.12 2.62 -10.47
CA SER A 44 0.75 3.90 -9.88
C SER A 44 0.01 3.73 -8.54
N ILE A 45 0.44 2.76 -7.74
CA ILE A 45 -0.18 2.42 -6.47
C ILE A 45 0.16 3.50 -5.43
N LEU A 46 -0.87 4.07 -4.82
CA LEU A 46 -0.79 5.01 -3.70
C LEU A 46 -1.86 4.62 -2.68
N ILE A 47 -1.44 4.35 -1.44
CA ILE A 47 -2.32 4.19 -0.28
C ILE A 47 -1.79 5.14 0.79
N GLU A 48 -2.64 5.99 1.32
CA GLU A 48 -2.27 6.93 2.37
C GLU A 48 -3.36 6.99 3.44
N GLU A 49 -2.92 7.12 4.68
CA GLU A 49 -3.77 7.48 5.79
C GLU A 49 -4.20 8.96 5.65
N LEU A 50 -5.46 9.28 5.94
CA LEU A 50 -6.00 10.65 5.79
C LEU A 50 -6.20 11.37 7.11
N HIS A 51 -6.24 10.61 8.20
CA HIS A 51 -6.43 11.09 9.56
C HIS A 51 -5.45 10.35 10.45
N SER A 52 -4.84 11.03 11.40
CA SER A 52 -3.86 10.40 12.27
C SER A 52 -4.56 9.34 13.13
N THR A 53 -4.22 8.07 12.92
CA THR A 53 -4.66 6.95 13.76
C THR A 53 -3.46 6.21 14.33
N THR A 54 -3.71 5.25 15.23
CA THR A 54 -2.71 4.30 15.72
C THR A 54 -2.59 3.06 14.82
N ASN A 55 -3.32 3.02 13.70
CA ASN A 55 -3.30 1.89 12.78
C ASN A 55 -2.03 1.88 11.94
N SER A 56 -1.78 0.74 11.28
CA SER A 56 -0.65 0.60 10.35
C SER A 56 -1.02 -0.23 9.13
N LEU A 57 -0.53 0.15 7.96
CA LEU A 57 -0.67 -0.57 6.71
C LEU A 57 0.23 -1.81 6.70
N ALA A 58 -0.24 -2.88 6.10
CA ALA A 58 0.49 -4.13 5.91
C ALA A 58 0.33 -4.62 4.48
N ILE A 59 1.30 -5.40 4.01
CA ILE A 59 1.26 -6.03 2.69
C ILE A 59 1.52 -7.51 2.86
N LYS A 60 0.65 -8.33 2.27
CA LYS A 60 0.82 -9.79 2.21
C LYS A 60 0.50 -10.33 0.83
N ASN A 61 0.98 -11.53 0.52
CA ASN A 61 0.52 -12.27 -0.65
C ASN A 61 -0.75 -13.08 -0.34
N THR A 62 -1.24 -13.81 -1.34
CA THR A 62 -2.44 -14.65 -1.25
C THR A 62 -2.29 -15.89 -0.38
N THR A 63 -1.06 -16.30 -0.04
CA THR A 63 -0.81 -17.42 0.89
C THR A 63 -0.82 -16.98 2.36
N GLY A 64 -0.90 -15.66 2.61
CA GLY A 64 -0.88 -15.08 3.95
C GLY A 64 0.53 -14.72 4.45
N TYR A 65 1.56 -14.84 3.61
CA TYR A 65 2.90 -14.38 3.94
C TYR A 65 2.95 -12.85 3.87
N TYR A 66 3.37 -12.22 4.98
CA TYR A 66 3.52 -10.78 5.09
C TYR A 66 4.89 -10.33 4.61
N TYR A 67 4.90 -9.40 3.66
CA TYR A 67 6.10 -8.67 3.25
C TYR A 67 6.35 -7.43 4.11
N LEU A 68 5.26 -6.79 4.53
CA LEU A 68 5.29 -5.59 5.37
C LEU A 68 4.33 -5.74 6.54
N ASN A 69 4.82 -5.38 7.73
CA ASN A 69 4.06 -5.30 8.98
C ASN A 69 3.24 -6.55 9.32
N GLY A 70 3.87 -7.73 9.29
CA GLY A 70 3.29 -8.99 9.75
C GLY A 70 3.55 -9.27 11.23
N ASN A 71 2.87 -10.28 11.80
CA ASN A 71 3.08 -10.76 13.17
C ASN A 71 3.00 -9.66 14.25
N TYR A 72 2.18 -8.62 14.04
CA TYR A 72 2.05 -7.46 14.93
C TYR A 72 3.35 -6.67 15.14
N GLN A 73 4.30 -6.77 14.20
CA GLN A 73 5.54 -6.01 14.23
C GLN A 73 5.50 -4.92 13.17
N ILE A 74 5.74 -3.67 13.59
CA ILE A 74 5.82 -2.52 12.68
C ILE A 74 7.28 -2.33 12.25
N GLN A 75 7.49 -2.33 10.94
CA GLN A 75 8.79 -2.08 10.34
C GLN A 75 9.02 -0.58 10.19
N LEU A 76 10.17 -0.11 10.65
CA LEU A 76 10.64 1.26 10.39
C LEU A 76 11.82 1.17 9.43
N THR A 77 11.71 1.82 8.27
CA THR A 77 12.75 1.80 7.26
C THR A 77 12.77 3.10 6.46
N ASP A 78 13.97 3.50 6.05
CA ASP A 78 14.24 4.58 5.12
C ASP A 78 14.54 4.04 3.70
N LYS A 79 14.46 2.72 3.51
CA LYS A 79 14.76 2.05 2.25
C LYS A 79 13.50 1.52 1.59
N ASP A 80 13.54 1.47 0.27
CA ASP A 80 12.52 0.78 -0.50
C ASP A 80 12.50 -0.73 -0.17
N LEU A 81 11.30 -1.30 -0.21
CA LEU A 81 11.05 -2.71 0.03
C LEU A 81 10.77 -3.43 -1.28
N GLU A 82 11.47 -4.52 -1.55
CA GLU A 82 11.22 -5.37 -2.70
C GLU A 82 10.05 -6.30 -2.41
N ILE A 83 8.89 -6.00 -3.02
CA ILE A 83 7.62 -6.68 -2.76
C ILE A 83 6.89 -6.88 -4.07
N GLY A 84 6.49 -8.13 -4.36
CA GLY A 84 5.74 -8.47 -5.57
C GLY A 84 6.38 -7.97 -6.86
N GLY A 85 7.70 -8.11 -6.98
CA GLY A 85 8.48 -7.73 -8.16
C GLY A 85 8.64 -6.23 -8.40
N THR A 86 8.32 -5.39 -7.41
CA THR A 86 8.57 -3.95 -7.48
C THR A 86 9.09 -3.40 -6.15
N LEU A 87 9.50 -2.13 -6.17
CA LEU A 87 9.96 -1.41 -5.00
C LEU A 87 8.81 -0.61 -4.41
N PHE A 88 8.50 -0.88 -3.15
CA PHE A 88 7.56 -0.10 -2.35
C PHE A 88 8.29 0.88 -1.45
N GLU A 89 7.92 2.14 -1.54
CA GLU A 89 8.31 3.17 -0.59
C GLU A 89 7.23 3.24 0.49
N TYR A 90 7.64 3.03 1.74
CA TYR A 90 6.77 2.99 2.91
C TYR A 90 7.20 4.08 3.88
N ASP A 91 6.46 5.19 3.91
CA ASP A 91 6.72 6.29 4.82
C ASP A 91 5.86 6.18 6.07
N THR A 92 6.55 6.00 7.21
CA THR A 92 5.98 5.89 8.55
C THR A 92 6.28 7.10 9.42
N ARG A 93 7.04 8.07 8.89
CA ARG A 93 7.56 9.19 9.68
C ARG A 93 6.44 10.19 9.91
N LYS A 94 5.58 9.89 10.87
CA LYS A 94 4.58 10.80 11.42
C LYS A 94 5.31 12.00 12.04
N ASN A 95 5.53 13.04 11.24
CA ASN A 95 6.09 14.32 11.67
C ASN A 95 5.18 15.46 11.18
N LEU A 96 5.57 16.71 11.49
CA LEU A 96 4.75 17.88 11.13
C LEU A 96 4.53 18.03 9.62
N ASP A 97 5.45 17.53 8.78
CA ASP A 97 5.39 17.63 7.31
C ASP A 97 4.69 16.42 6.68
N HIS A 98 4.74 15.26 7.33
CA HIS A 98 4.12 14.00 6.90
C HIS A 98 3.42 13.31 8.08
N PRO A 99 2.25 13.80 8.53
CA PRO A 99 1.60 13.26 9.71
C PRO A 99 0.95 11.87 9.50
N PHE A 100 0.98 11.36 8.27
CA PHE A 100 0.22 10.20 7.83
C PHE A 100 1.14 9.11 7.28
N GLU A 101 0.76 7.87 7.54
CA GLU A 101 1.38 6.71 6.92
C GLU A 101 1.08 6.67 5.42
N LYS A 102 2.08 6.35 4.60
CA LYS A 102 1.96 6.33 3.14
C LYS A 102 2.72 5.17 2.53
N LEU A 103 2.12 4.55 1.53
CA LEU A 103 2.67 3.44 0.78
C LEU A 103 2.55 3.72 -0.73
N THR A 104 3.66 3.65 -1.45
CA THR A 104 3.69 3.82 -2.91
C THR A 104 4.54 2.77 -3.60
N ALA A 105 4.15 2.35 -4.81
CA ALA A 105 4.94 1.42 -5.63
C ALA A 105 5.63 2.14 -6.79
N LYS A 106 6.91 1.86 -7.01
CA LYS A 106 7.71 2.46 -8.10
C LYS A 106 7.48 1.84 -9.48
N GLY A 107 6.84 0.67 -9.52
CA GLY A 107 6.58 -0.08 -10.76
C GLY A 107 5.39 -1.03 -10.64
N PRO A 108 5.13 -1.83 -11.70
CA PRO A 108 4.03 -2.78 -11.71
C PRO A 108 4.31 -3.99 -10.81
N THR A 109 3.27 -4.53 -10.19
CA THR A 109 3.35 -5.80 -9.45
C THR A 109 3.48 -6.99 -10.40
N THR A 110 4.23 -8.02 -9.99
CA THR A 110 4.38 -9.30 -10.72
C THR A 110 3.60 -10.45 -10.08
N GLU A 111 3.05 -10.24 -8.89
CA GLU A 111 2.14 -11.14 -8.19
C GLU A 111 0.93 -10.38 -7.64
N GLU A 112 -0.07 -11.12 -7.17
CA GLU A 112 -1.19 -10.52 -6.48
C GLU A 112 -0.82 -10.19 -5.03
N LEU A 113 -1.07 -8.95 -4.61
CA LEU A 113 -0.81 -8.46 -3.26
C LEU A 113 -2.11 -8.06 -2.56
N ILE A 114 -2.13 -8.16 -1.24
CA ILE A 114 -3.24 -7.73 -0.41
C ILE A 114 -2.72 -6.64 0.51
N ILE A 115 -3.29 -5.44 0.39
CA ILE A 115 -3.11 -4.37 1.36
C ILE A 115 -4.06 -4.63 2.52
N ALA A 116 -3.51 -4.66 3.73
CA ALA A 116 -4.25 -4.86 4.96
C ALA A 116 -4.03 -3.69 5.93
N LEU A 117 -4.99 -3.46 6.80
CA LEU A 117 -4.90 -2.56 7.94
C LEU A 117 -4.68 -3.41 9.19
N LEU A 118 -3.61 -3.15 9.95
CA LEU A 118 -3.55 -3.55 11.34
C LEU A 118 -4.31 -2.49 12.15
N PHE A 119 -5.52 -2.86 12.56
CA PHE A 119 -6.37 -2.03 13.40
C PHE A 119 -6.02 -2.25 14.88
N ASN A 120 -5.70 -1.16 15.58
CA ASN A 120 -5.49 -1.15 17.02
C ASN A 120 -6.71 -0.48 17.68
N GLU A 121 -7.17 -1.00 18.82
CA GLU A 121 -8.19 -0.32 19.62
C GLU A 121 -7.60 1.01 20.12
N GLU A 122 -8.35 2.10 19.97
CA GLU A 122 -7.97 3.42 20.51
C GLU A 122 -8.09 3.48 22.04
#